data_AF-A0A7X6YNW7-F1
#
_entry.id   AF-A0A7X6YNW7-F1
#
_cell.length_a   1.000
_cell.length_b   1.000
_cell.length_c   1.000
_cell.angle_alpha   90.00
_cell.angle_beta   90.00
_cell.angle_gamma   90.00
#
_symmetry.space_group_name_H-M   'P 1'
#
loop_
_entity.id
_entity.type
_entity.pdbx_description
1 polymer ?
#
loop_
_entity_poly.entity_id
_entity_poly.type
_entity_poly.pdbx_seq_one_letter_code
_entity_poly.pdbx_strand_id
1 'polypeptide(L)'
;GALTPTGLGTEVAAGKRIIEVQGKSYLLEEPLRADLALLKSSISDEFGNSFYEGTCKNFNIVMAYAADLVMVECDHLVDIGEMNPNLVETSGILVDHLIKGANCE
;
A
#
# COMPACT_ATOMS: atom_id res chain seq x y z
N GLY A 1 0.77 13.61 7.16
CA GLY A 1 0.37 14.52 6.07
C GLY A 1 1.60 15.03 5.35
N ALA A 2 1.44 15.60 4.17
CA ALA A 2 2.53 16.10 3.34
C ALA A 2 2.19 17.46 2.74
N LEU A 3 3.21 18.28 2.50
CA LEU A 3 3.08 19.53 1.74
C LEU A 3 3.32 19.24 0.27
N THR A 4 2.38 19.64 -0.58
CA THR A 4 2.46 19.42 -2.04
C THR A 4 2.03 20.65 -2.82
N PRO A 5 2.70 20.97 -3.94
CA PRO A 5 2.24 22.00 -4.86
C PRO A 5 1.08 21.52 -5.75
N THR A 6 0.87 20.21 -5.85
CA THR A 6 -0.13 19.60 -6.73
C THR A 6 -1.54 20.00 -6.29
N GLY A 7 -2.31 20.60 -7.21
CA GLY A 7 -3.69 21.03 -6.95
C GLY A 7 -3.83 22.49 -6.50
N LEU A 8 -2.73 23.24 -6.34
CA LEU A 8 -2.82 24.68 -6.09
C LEU A 8 -3.51 25.40 -7.25
N GLY A 9 -4.45 26.30 -6.91
CA GLY A 9 -5.19 27.07 -7.91
C GLY A 9 -6.26 26.27 -8.67
N THR A 10 -6.55 25.03 -8.26
CA THR A 10 -7.63 24.21 -8.81
C THR A 10 -8.70 23.94 -7.75
N GLU A 11 -9.79 23.29 -8.14
CA GLU A 11 -10.87 22.89 -7.21
C GLU A 11 -10.38 21.96 -6.09
N VAL A 12 -9.27 21.22 -6.30
CA VAL A 12 -8.67 20.35 -5.28
C VAL A 12 -8.22 21.13 -4.04
N ALA A 13 -7.86 22.41 -4.20
CA ALA A 13 -7.48 23.27 -3.09
C ALA A 13 -8.66 23.72 -2.22
N ALA A 14 -9.90 23.57 -2.70
CA ALA A 14 -11.08 24.06 -2.00
C ALA A 14 -11.23 23.41 -0.62
N GLY A 15 -11.29 24.24 0.43
CA GLY A 15 -11.41 23.76 1.81
C GLY A 15 -10.12 23.19 2.42
N LYS A 16 -9.02 23.09 1.67
CA LYS A 16 -7.72 22.62 2.17
C LYS A 16 -6.87 23.77 2.70
N ARG A 17 -5.95 23.45 3.61
CA ARG A 17 -5.03 24.44 4.20
C ARG A 17 -3.86 24.72 3.25
N ILE A 18 -3.58 26.01 3.01
CA ILE A 18 -2.39 26.46 2.29
C ILE A 18 -1.34 26.88 3.32
N ILE A 19 -0.11 26.39 3.16
CA ILE A 19 1.04 26.74 4.00
C ILE A 19 2.11 27.38 3.13
N GLU A 20 2.65 28.52 3.57
CA GLU A 20 3.78 29.16 2.93
C GLU A 20 5.09 28.69 3.57
N VAL A 21 6.01 28.21 2.75
CA VAL A 21 7.35 27.77 3.16
C VAL A 21 8.37 28.42 2.24
N GLN A 22 9.23 29.27 2.81
CA GLN A 22 10.30 29.98 2.09
C GLN A 22 9.79 30.75 0.85
N GLY A 23 8.65 31.45 0.98
CA GLY A 23 8.07 32.25 -0.11
C GLY A 23 7.32 31.42 -1.16
N LYS A 24 7.12 30.12 -0.96
CA LYS A 24 6.35 29.24 -1.84
C LYS A 24 5.13 28.68 -1.11
N SER A 25 3.98 28.74 -1.76
CA SER A 25 2.73 28.16 -1.27
C SER A 25 2.66 26.66 -1.55
N TYR A 26 2.10 25.90 -0.61
CA TYR A 26 1.84 24.45 -0.71
C TYR A 26 0.46 24.13 -0.12
N LEU A 27 -0.20 23.09 -0.63
CA LEU A 27 -1.35 22.48 0.04
C LEU A 27 -0.86 21.50 1.10
N LEU A 28 -1.53 21.50 2.26
CA LEU A 28 -1.40 20.44 3.25
C LEU A 28 -2.39 19.32 2.94
N GLU A 29 -1.87 18.16 2.52
CA GLU A 29 -2.62 16.92 2.40
C GLU A 29 -2.49 16.10 3.68
N GLU A 30 -3.62 15.70 4.25
CA GLU A 30 -3.68 14.89 5.47
C GLU A 30 -3.45 13.40 5.13
N PRO A 31 -2.90 12.60 6.07
CA PRO A 31 -2.73 11.17 5.81
C PRO A 31 -4.11 10.49 5.73
N LEU A 32 -4.27 9.60 4.75
CA LEU A 32 -5.45 8.75 4.63
C LEU A 32 -5.23 7.45 5.42
N ARG A 33 -6.23 7.04 6.20
CA ARG A 33 -6.30 5.71 6.82
C ARG A 33 -7.62 5.03 6.48
N ALA A 34 -7.62 3.71 6.53
CA ALA A 34 -8.79 2.87 6.32
C ALA A 34 -8.91 1.83 7.44
N ASP A 35 -10.11 1.31 7.67
CA ASP A 35 -10.30 0.21 8.61
C ASP A 35 -9.81 -1.12 8.03
N LEU A 36 -9.90 -1.30 6.70
CA LEU A 36 -9.58 -2.53 5.98
C LEU A 36 -8.81 -2.22 4.68
N ALA A 37 -7.73 -2.97 4.44
CA ALA A 37 -7.05 -3.04 3.15
C ALA A 37 -7.20 -4.45 2.54
N LEU A 38 -7.66 -4.49 1.30
CA LEU A 38 -7.71 -5.71 0.49
C LEU A 38 -6.61 -5.63 -0.56
N LEU A 39 -5.64 -6.53 -0.46
CA LEU A 39 -4.45 -6.56 -1.31
C LEU A 39 -4.46 -7.80 -2.19
N LYS A 40 -3.83 -7.71 -3.37
CA LYS A 40 -3.61 -8.83 -4.28
C LYS A 40 -2.12 -8.97 -4.59
N SER A 41 -1.50 -10.03 -4.10
CA SER A 41 -0.11 -10.39 -4.38
C SER A 41 -0.01 -11.49 -5.45
N SER A 42 1.15 -11.56 -6.10
CA SER A 42 1.47 -12.63 -7.04
C SER A 42 1.99 -13.85 -6.30
N ILE A 43 2.91 -13.65 -5.36
CA ILE A 43 3.44 -14.73 -4.51
C ILE A 43 3.42 -14.24 -3.07
N SER A 44 2.95 -15.09 -2.16
CA SER A 44 3.08 -14.87 -0.72
C SER A 44 3.61 -16.13 -0.03
N ASP A 45 4.41 -15.97 1.02
CA ASP A 45 4.73 -17.09 1.92
C ASP A 45 3.65 -17.25 3.01
N GLU A 46 3.67 -18.36 3.73
CA GLU A 46 2.70 -18.62 4.82
C GLU A 46 2.74 -17.60 5.96
N PHE A 47 3.81 -16.80 6.09
CA PHE A 47 3.91 -15.71 7.06
C PHE A 47 3.27 -14.41 6.55
N GLY A 48 2.94 -14.33 5.25
CA GLY A 48 2.35 -13.16 4.61
C GLY A 48 3.35 -12.23 3.92
N ASN A 49 4.64 -12.58 3.87
CA ASN A 49 5.59 -11.84 3.04
C ASN A 49 5.17 -11.96 1.59
N SER A 50 5.03 -10.81 0.91
CA SER A 50 4.37 -10.76 -0.39
C SER A 50 5.22 -10.06 -1.44
N PHE A 51 5.20 -10.64 -2.64
CA PHE A 51 5.80 -10.14 -3.87
C PHE A 51 4.70 -9.86 -4.89
N TYR A 52 4.87 -8.78 -5.66
CA TYR A 52 3.92 -8.37 -6.69
C TYR A 52 4.62 -8.32 -8.05
N GLU A 53 4.01 -8.93 -9.06
CA GLU A 53 4.57 -8.94 -10.40
C GLU A 53 4.24 -7.65 -11.16
N GLY A 54 5.26 -7.05 -11.78
CA GLY A 54 5.11 -5.93 -12.71
C GLY A 54 4.28 -4.76 -12.15
N THR A 55 3.19 -4.44 -12.82
CA THR A 55 2.32 -3.29 -12.49
C THR A 55 1.34 -3.56 -11.35
N CYS A 56 1.25 -4.80 -10.84
CA CYS A 56 0.39 -5.14 -9.69
C CYS A 56 0.91 -4.55 -8.37
N LYS A 57 2.13 -4.04 -8.32
CA LYS A 57 2.73 -3.37 -7.13
C LYS A 57 1.93 -2.18 -6.62
N ASN A 58 1.36 -1.40 -7.55
CA ASN A 58 0.65 -0.13 -7.38
C ASN A 58 0.31 0.31 -5.93
N PHE A 59 -0.96 0.29 -5.55
CA PHE A 59 -1.47 0.70 -4.24
C PHE A 59 -1.39 -0.41 -3.20
N ASN A 60 -1.16 -1.67 -3.61
CA ASN A 60 -1.13 -2.79 -2.70
C ASN A 60 -0.11 -2.57 -1.56
N ILE A 61 1.09 -2.11 -1.91
CA ILE A 61 2.17 -1.91 -0.93
C ILE A 61 1.83 -0.77 0.04
N VAL A 62 1.36 0.38 -0.46
CA VAL A 62 1.10 1.55 0.40
C VAL A 62 -0.12 1.35 1.29
N MET A 63 -1.14 0.62 0.82
CA MET A 63 -2.34 0.34 1.61
C MET A 63 -2.07 -0.62 2.77
N ALA A 64 -1.08 -1.51 2.66
CA ALA A 64 -0.64 -2.36 3.76
C ALA A 64 -0.20 -1.57 5.01
N TYR A 65 0.31 -0.34 4.84
CA TYR A 65 0.72 0.54 5.95
C TYR A 65 -0.41 1.47 6.43
N ALA A 66 -1.47 1.60 5.64
CA ALA A 66 -2.50 2.62 5.83
C ALA A 66 -3.82 2.07 6.39
N ALA A 67 -3.90 0.76 6.67
CA ALA A 67 -5.08 0.14 7.25
C ALA A 67 -4.84 -0.41 8.65
N ASP A 68 -5.95 -0.63 9.37
CA ASP A 68 -5.95 -1.27 10.69
C ASP A 68 -6.05 -2.80 10.58
N LEU A 69 -6.74 -3.31 9.55
CA LEU A 69 -6.77 -4.72 9.17
C LEU A 69 -6.32 -4.89 7.71
N VAL A 70 -5.41 -5.81 7.45
CA VAL A 70 -4.85 -6.07 6.12
C VAL A 70 -5.06 -7.52 5.73
N MET A 71 -5.74 -7.71 4.61
CA MET A 71 -5.99 -9.01 4.00
C MET A 71 -5.28 -9.08 2.65
N VAL A 72 -4.48 -10.12 2.45
CA VAL A 72 -3.78 -10.38 1.19
C VAL A 72 -4.33 -11.63 0.54
N GLU A 73 -4.80 -11.51 -0.70
CA GLU A 73 -5.05 -12.65 -1.58
C GLU A 73 -3.82 -12.88 -2.47
N CYS A 74 -3.30 -14.10 -2.51
CA CYS A 74 -2.11 -14.46 -3.31
C CYS A 74 -2.46 -15.41 -4.47
N ASP A 75 -1.80 -15.23 -5.63
CA ASP A 75 -1.89 -16.20 -6.74
C ASP A 75 -1.10 -17.47 -6.45
N HIS A 76 0.04 -17.38 -5.79
CA HIS A 76 0.82 -18.53 -5.36
C HIS A 76 1.20 -18.40 -3.88
N LEU A 77 0.85 -19.43 -3.10
CA LEU A 77 1.27 -19.58 -1.72
C LEU A 77 2.47 -20.53 -1.67
N VAL A 78 3.57 -20.08 -1.09
CA VAL A 78 4.82 -20.86 -0.95
C VAL A 78 5.18 -21.07 0.52
N ASP A 79 6.05 -22.05 0.78
CA ASP A 79 6.50 -22.32 2.14
C ASP A 79 7.48 -21.23 2.63
N ILE A 80 7.57 -21.07 3.95
CA ILE A 80 8.48 -20.09 4.57
C ILE A 80 9.93 -20.44 4.20
N GLY A 81 10.62 -19.47 3.59
CA GLY A 81 12.02 -19.60 3.16
C GLY A 81 12.19 -19.95 1.68
N GLU A 82 11.12 -20.28 0.95
CA GLU A 82 11.19 -20.50 -0.50
C GLU A 82 11.24 -19.18 -1.29
N MET A 83 10.74 -18.09 -0.71
CA MET A 83 10.82 -16.76 -1.30
C MET A 83 12.18 -16.11 -1.03
N ASN A 84 12.80 -15.54 -2.05
CA ASN A 84 14.00 -14.72 -1.87
C ASN A 84 13.67 -13.49 -1.01
N PRO A 85 14.31 -13.31 0.17
CA PRO A 85 14.00 -12.19 1.06
C PRO A 85 14.18 -10.80 0.43
N ASN A 86 15.03 -10.67 -0.60
CA ASN A 86 15.25 -9.41 -1.31
C ASN A 86 14.11 -9.03 -2.26
N LEU A 87 13.17 -9.95 -2.53
CA LEU A 87 11.99 -9.71 -3.37
C LEU A 87 10.75 -9.35 -2.55
N VAL A 88 10.81 -9.43 -1.23
CA VAL A 88 9.67 -9.10 -0.36
C VAL A 88 9.39 -7.59 -0.40
N GLU A 89 8.19 -7.21 -0.80
CA GLU A 89 7.76 -5.80 -0.90
C GLU A 89 6.78 -5.42 0.21
N THR A 90 5.87 -6.33 0.56
CA THR A 90 5.05 -6.22 1.77
C THR A 90 5.52 -7.26 2.77
N SER A 91 5.98 -6.81 3.94
CA SER A 91 6.37 -7.71 5.01
C SER A 91 5.13 -8.35 5.65
N GLY A 92 5.23 -9.65 5.96
CA GLY A 92 4.15 -10.41 6.59
C GLY A 92 3.70 -9.85 7.94
N ILE A 93 4.52 -9.05 8.63
CA ILE A 93 4.12 -8.37 9.87
C ILE A 93 2.96 -7.39 9.68
N LEU A 94 2.74 -6.91 8.45
CA LEU A 94 1.64 -6.00 8.10
C LEU A 94 0.39 -6.77 7.68
N VAL A 95 0.43 -8.10 7.60
CA VAL A 95 -0.64 -8.93 7.04
C VAL A 95 -1.34 -9.68 8.17
N ASP A 96 -2.62 -9.41 8.37
CA ASP A 96 -3.43 -10.07 9.39
C ASP A 96 -4.04 -11.38 8.87
N HIS A 97 -4.46 -11.37 7.61
CA HIS A 97 -5.06 -12.54 6.96
C HIS A 97 -4.47 -12.77 5.58
N LEU A 98 -3.99 -13.99 5.36
CA LEU A 98 -3.55 -14.46 4.06
C LEU A 98 -4.59 -15.42 3.49
N ILE A 99 -5.00 -15.16 2.25
CA ILE A 99 -6.01 -15.94 1.52
C ILE A 99 -5.34 -16.51 0.28
N LYS A 100 -5.42 -17.83 0.13
CA LYS A 100 -5.03 -18.49 -1.12
C LYS A 100 -6.12 -18.28 -2.16
N GLY A 101 -5.76 -17.71 -3.32
CA GLY A 101 -6.70 -17.49 -4.43
C GLY A 101 -7.39 -18.78 -4.87
N ALA A 102 -8.61 -18.67 -5.40
CA ALA A 102 -9.40 -19.84 -5.80
C ALA A 102 -8.88 -20.53 -7.08
N ASN A 103 -8.17 -19.78 -7.94
CA ASN A 103 -7.69 -20.24 -9.25
C ASN A 103 -6.15 -20.17 -9.35
N CYS A 104 -5.45 -20.65 -8.31
CA CYS A 104 -4.00 -20.82 -8.36
C CYS A 104 -3.67 -22.02 -9.27
N GLU A 105 -3.46 -21.80 -10.57
CA GLU A 105 -2.86 -22.80 -11.48
C GLU A 105 -1.34 -22.88 -11.30
#